data_AF-A0A662K067-F1
#
_entry.id   AF-A0A662K067-F1
#
_cell.length_a   1.000
_cell.length_b   1.000
_cell.length_c   1.000
_cell.angle_alpha   90.00
_cell.angle_beta   90.00
_cell.angle_gamma   90.00
#
_symmetry.space_group_name_H-M   'P 1'
#
loop_
_entity.id
_entity.type
_entity.pdbx_description
1 polymer ?
#
loop_
_entity_poly.entity_id
_entity_poly.type
_entity_poly.pdbx_seq_one_letter_code
_entity_poly.pdbx_strand_id
1 'polypeptide(L)'
;MCEIELDGWKLHLIFSAVHLIPKYEKCGRLHGHTYAVHVKIIGEKNRDGILMDFTEIKDAIKKIIEKLDHRILIPKENPSIKVEKDKVIMHANGKKYIFPTEDCMLLPIYSTTAENIAEYILDKLVENMSFPKNVKNIEIKLDEGPGQGAKMSKKL
;
A
#
# COMPACT_ATOMS: atom_id res chain seq x y z
N MET A 1 -25.91 -7.18 7.04
CA MET A 1 -24.46 -7.19 6.73
C MET A 1 -23.79 -6.25 7.71
N CYS A 2 -22.68 -6.65 8.33
CA CYS A 2 -21.92 -5.88 9.29
C CYS A 2 -20.62 -5.39 8.62
N GLU A 3 -20.17 -4.20 9.00
CA GLU A 3 -18.91 -3.64 8.53
C GLU A 3 -18.05 -3.15 9.69
N ILE A 4 -16.74 -3.30 9.51
CA ILE A 4 -15.68 -2.72 10.34
C ILE A 4 -14.95 -1.72 9.46
N GLU A 5 -14.74 -0.51 9.97
CA GLU A 5 -13.93 0.52 9.32
C GLU A 5 -12.81 0.98 10.26
N LEU A 6 -11.59 1.00 9.73
CA LEU A 6 -10.40 1.52 10.41
C LEU A 6 -9.90 2.75 9.64
N ASP A 7 -9.96 3.90 10.31
CA ASP A 7 -9.43 5.18 9.80
C ASP A 7 -7.91 5.23 10.04
N GLY A 8 -7.14 5.18 8.95
CA GLY A 8 -5.69 5.11 9.02
C GLY A 8 -5.04 6.35 9.64
N TRP A 9 -5.64 7.53 9.44
CA TRP A 9 -5.13 8.78 10.02
C TRP A 9 -5.30 8.78 11.54
N LYS A 10 -6.49 8.39 12.03
CA LYS A 10 -6.80 8.39 13.47
C LYS A 10 -6.09 7.27 14.22
N LEU A 11 -5.86 6.14 13.56
CA LEU A 11 -5.26 4.95 14.17
C LEU A 11 -3.74 4.88 13.98
N HIS A 12 -3.14 5.88 13.33
CA HIS A 12 -1.71 5.91 13.02
C HIS A 12 -1.25 4.68 12.20
N LEU A 13 -2.05 4.32 11.20
CA LEU A 13 -1.71 3.34 10.17
C LEU A 13 -1.14 4.08 8.96
N ILE A 14 -0.02 4.79 9.19
CA ILE A 14 0.61 5.69 8.24
C ILE A 14 2.05 5.27 7.97
N PHE A 15 2.56 5.63 6.78
CA PHE A 15 3.97 5.51 6.45
C PHE A 15 4.38 6.66 5.53
N SER A 16 5.66 7.07 5.59
CA SER A 16 6.21 8.11 4.72
C SER A 16 7.15 7.49 3.70
N ALA A 17 6.93 7.76 2.42
CA ALA A 17 7.77 7.18 1.37
C ALA A 17 7.95 8.15 0.20
N VAL A 18 9.03 7.93 -0.55
CA VAL A 18 9.36 8.68 -1.76
C VAL A 18 8.97 7.84 -2.97
N HIS A 19 8.41 8.45 -3.99
CA HIS A 19 8.08 7.76 -5.24
C HIS A 19 8.23 8.69 -6.46
N LEU A 20 8.06 8.11 -7.65
CA LEU A 20 8.02 8.82 -8.92
C LEU A 20 7.14 8.04 -9.89
N ILE A 21 6.26 8.73 -10.62
CA ILE A 21 5.41 8.13 -11.65
C ILE A 21 5.88 8.61 -13.03
N PRO A 22 6.57 7.77 -13.84
CA PRO A 22 7.06 8.18 -15.15
C PRO A 22 5.92 8.63 -16.08
N LYS A 23 6.17 9.64 -16.92
CA LYS A 23 5.22 10.21 -17.92
C LYS A 23 4.06 11.05 -17.37
N TYR A 24 3.96 11.25 -16.05
CA TYR A 24 3.04 12.23 -15.46
C TYR A 24 3.80 13.53 -15.16
N GLU A 25 3.32 14.72 -15.54
CA GLU A 25 4.13 15.94 -15.46
C GLU A 25 4.54 16.32 -14.02
N LYS A 26 3.57 16.46 -13.10
CA LYS A 26 3.84 16.83 -11.71
C LYS A 26 4.39 15.65 -10.91
N CYS A 27 3.74 14.48 -10.99
CA CYS A 27 4.15 13.28 -10.24
C CYS A 27 5.35 12.53 -10.86
N GLY A 28 5.85 12.97 -12.01
CA GLY A 28 7.06 12.45 -12.65
C GLY A 28 8.35 13.13 -12.20
N ARG A 29 8.27 13.97 -11.17
CA ARG A 29 9.42 14.41 -10.37
C ARG A 29 9.48 13.57 -9.10
N LEU A 30 10.69 13.39 -8.56
CA LEU A 30 10.86 12.70 -7.29
C LEU A 30 10.21 13.54 -6.18
N HIS A 31 9.32 12.94 -5.41
CA HIS A 31 8.63 13.56 -4.29
C HIS A 31 8.19 12.47 -3.31
N GLY A 32 7.63 12.87 -2.18
CA GLY A 32 7.14 11.92 -1.19
C GLY A 32 5.81 12.34 -0.61
N HIS A 33 5.19 11.37 0.06
CA HIS A 33 3.93 11.52 0.75
C HIS A 33 4.03 10.87 2.12
N THR A 34 3.23 11.40 3.05
CA THR A 34 2.77 10.59 4.18
C THR A 34 1.47 9.93 3.73
N TYR A 35 1.51 8.62 3.60
CA TYR A 35 0.37 7.81 3.21
C TYR A 35 -0.41 7.35 4.44
N ALA A 36 -1.73 7.17 4.29
CA ALA A 36 -2.56 6.53 5.30
C ALA A 36 -3.33 5.35 4.70
N VAL A 37 -3.32 4.23 5.42
CA VAL A 37 -4.01 3.00 5.03
C VAL A 37 -5.30 2.87 5.82
N HIS A 38 -6.43 2.93 5.14
CA HIS A 38 -7.74 2.64 5.72
C HIS A 38 -8.16 1.23 5.34
N VAL A 39 -8.84 0.56 6.27
CA VAL A 39 -9.34 -0.80 6.06
C VAL A 39 -10.84 -0.82 6.25
N LYS A 40 -11.54 -1.49 5.34
CA LYS A 40 -12.95 -1.84 5.51
C LYS A 40 -13.13 -3.35 5.35
N ILE A 41 -13.70 -3.99 6.35
CA ILE A 41 -14.03 -5.43 6.36
C ILE A 41 -15.54 -5.57 6.39
N ILE A 42 -16.10 -6.35 5.47
CA ILE A 42 -17.54 -6.55 5.34
C ILE A 42 -17.85 -8.04 5.49
N GLY A 43 -18.84 -8.36 6.31
CA GLY A 43 -19.28 -9.73 6.52
C GLY A 43 -20.47 -9.87 7.44
N GLU A 44 -20.50 -10.97 8.17
CA GLU A 44 -21.52 -11.29 9.17
C GLU A 44 -20.90 -11.46 10.55
N LYS A 45 -21.65 -11.13 11.59
CA LYS A 45 -21.22 -11.38 12.97
C LYS A 45 -21.27 -12.88 13.25
N ASN A 46 -20.30 -13.40 13.98
CA ASN A 46 -20.32 -14.76 14.50
C ASN A 46 -21.37 -14.90 15.63
N ARG A 47 -21.43 -16.07 16.28
CA ARG A 47 -22.39 -16.36 17.37
C ARG A 47 -22.23 -15.43 18.58
N ASP A 48 -21.02 -14.90 18.78
CA ASP A 48 -20.68 -13.97 19.86
C ASP A 48 -20.92 -12.50 19.46
N GLY A 49 -21.47 -12.26 18.27
CA GLY A 49 -21.73 -10.91 17.78
C GLY A 49 -20.48 -10.20 17.22
N ILE A 50 -19.39 -10.91 16.98
CA ILE A 50 -18.12 -10.34 16.50
C ILE A 50 -17.93 -10.68 15.02
N LEU A 51 -17.62 -9.67 14.19
CA LEU A 51 -17.21 -9.91 12.80
C LEU A 51 -15.74 -10.37 12.75
N MET A 52 -14.84 -9.56 13.32
CA MET A 52 -13.40 -9.77 13.35
C MET A 52 -12.76 -8.90 14.43
N ASP A 53 -11.62 -9.32 15.00
CA ASP A 53 -10.89 -8.51 15.99
C ASP A 53 -10.16 -7.33 15.30
N PHE A 54 -10.38 -6.11 15.80
CA PHE A 54 -9.72 -4.91 15.27
C PHE A 54 -8.20 -4.93 15.45
N THR A 55 -7.69 -5.57 16.50
CA THR A 55 -6.27 -5.65 16.83
C THR A 55 -5.52 -6.48 15.81
N GLU A 56 -6.09 -7.63 15.41
CA GLU A 56 -5.49 -8.48 14.37
C GLU A 56 -5.35 -7.73 13.04
N ILE A 57 -6.37 -6.97 12.64
CA ILE A 57 -6.35 -6.17 11.41
C ILE A 57 -5.27 -5.08 11.50
N LYS A 58 -5.24 -4.33 12.61
CA LYS A 58 -4.25 -3.25 12.83
C LYS A 58 -2.82 -3.79 12.79
N ASP A 59 -2.56 -4.91 13.46
CA ASP A 59 -1.22 -5.48 13.55
C ASP A 59 -0.75 -6.03 12.20
N ALA A 60 -1.65 -6.62 11.41
CA ALA A 60 -1.35 -7.04 10.05
C ALA A 60 -1.00 -5.85 9.15
N ILE A 61 -1.77 -4.76 9.19
CA ILE A 61 -1.47 -3.54 8.42
C ILE A 61 -0.15 -2.92 8.84
N LYS A 62 0.11 -2.79 10.16
CA LYS A 62 1.37 -2.23 10.68
C LYS A 62 2.60 -2.95 10.13
N LYS A 63 2.58 -4.29 10.14
CA LYS A 63 3.66 -5.12 9.59
C LYS A 63 3.89 -4.93 8.09
N ILE A 64 2.84 -4.59 7.34
CA ILE A 64 2.95 -4.31 5.91
C ILE A 64 3.56 -2.93 5.68
N ILE A 65 3.00 -1.89 6.34
CA ILE A 65 3.43 -0.50 6.13
C ILE A 65 4.83 -0.22 6.68
N GLU A 66 5.27 -0.91 7.73
CA GLU A 66 6.63 -0.80 8.27
C GLU A 66 7.72 -1.14 7.22
N LYS A 67 7.40 -2.02 6.25
CA LYS A 67 8.32 -2.34 5.14
C LYS A 67 8.38 -1.25 4.08
N LEU A 68 7.36 -0.39 4.02
CA LEU A 68 7.23 0.71 3.06
C LEU A 68 7.77 2.02 3.62
N ASP A 69 7.78 2.15 4.94
CA ASP A 69 8.13 3.38 5.65
C ASP A 69 9.61 3.77 5.50
N HIS A 70 9.86 5.06 5.28
CA HIS A 70 11.17 5.65 5.02
C HIS A 70 11.92 5.03 3.84
N ARG A 71 11.20 4.58 2.80
CA ARG A 71 11.79 3.99 1.59
C ARG A 71 11.49 4.77 0.32
N ILE A 72 12.29 4.51 -0.71
CA ILE A 72 11.99 4.87 -2.09
C ILE A 72 11.20 3.70 -2.70
N LEU A 73 9.93 3.92 -3.01
CA LEU A 73 9.08 2.90 -3.64
C LEU A 73 9.46 2.78 -5.12
N ILE A 74 9.78 1.56 -5.54
CA ILE A 74 10.21 1.25 -6.91
C ILE A 74 9.22 0.29 -7.55
N PRO A 75 8.57 0.65 -8.67
CA PRO A 75 7.69 -0.27 -9.40
C PRO A 75 8.55 -1.23 -10.24
N LYS A 76 8.89 -2.38 -9.68
CA LYS A 76 9.85 -3.34 -10.25
C LYS A 76 9.45 -3.84 -11.65
N GLU A 77 8.15 -3.93 -11.93
CA GLU A 77 7.63 -4.40 -13.21
C GLU A 77 7.62 -3.32 -14.29
N ASN A 78 8.03 -2.09 -13.96
CA ASN A 78 8.13 -1.01 -14.94
C ASN A 78 9.40 -1.17 -15.80
N PRO A 79 9.30 -1.22 -17.14
CA PRO A 79 10.46 -1.41 -18.02
C PRO A 79 11.54 -0.32 -17.93
N SER A 80 11.21 0.84 -17.35
CA SER A 80 12.16 1.93 -17.12
C SER A 80 13.06 1.73 -15.89
N ILE A 81 12.83 0.66 -15.12
CA ILE A 81 13.60 0.29 -13.93
C ILE A 81 14.62 -0.79 -14.29
N LYS A 82 15.84 -0.59 -13.83
CA LYS A 82 16.91 -1.59 -13.84
C LYS A 82 17.42 -1.77 -12.42
N VAL A 83 17.35 -2.99 -11.91
CA VAL A 83 17.86 -3.36 -10.59
C VAL A 83 19.21 -4.05 -10.75
N GLU A 84 20.23 -3.53 -10.08
CA GLU A 84 21.55 -4.14 -9.94
C GLU A 84 21.80 -4.49 -8.45
N LYS A 85 22.94 -5.11 -8.14
CA LYS A 85 23.21 -5.63 -6.78
C LYS A 85 23.18 -4.53 -5.71
N ASP A 86 23.76 -3.38 -6.01
CA ASP A 86 24.02 -2.27 -5.08
C ASP A 86 23.21 -1.00 -5.40
N LYS A 87 22.52 -0.98 -6.54
CA LYS A 87 21.76 0.19 -6.97
C LYS A 87 20.52 -0.14 -7.77
N VAL A 88 19.55 0.75 -7.70
CA VAL A 88 18.38 0.82 -8.58
C VAL A 88 18.54 2.01 -9.52
N ILE A 89 18.40 1.77 -10.81
CA ILE A 89 18.48 2.79 -11.86
C ILE A 89 17.06 2.98 -12.43
N MET A 90 16.58 4.22 -12.43
CA MET A 90 15.29 4.59 -12.99
C MET A 90 15.45 5.69 -14.04
N HIS A 91 14.84 5.49 -15.20
CA HIS A 91 14.79 6.48 -16.27
C HIS A 91 13.39 7.09 -16.37
N ALA A 92 13.27 8.39 -16.10
CA ALA A 92 11.99 9.07 -16.18
C ALA A 92 12.15 10.51 -16.66
N ASN A 93 11.31 10.92 -17.61
CA ASN A 93 11.24 12.30 -18.12
C ASN A 93 12.62 12.85 -18.55
N GLY A 94 13.41 12.03 -19.27
CA GLY A 94 14.76 12.39 -19.73
C GLY A 94 15.83 12.43 -18.63
N LYS A 95 15.48 12.11 -17.38
CA LYS A 95 16.41 12.05 -16.24
C LYS A 95 16.76 10.62 -15.89
N LYS A 96 17.94 10.44 -15.32
CA LYS A 96 18.42 9.19 -14.73
C LYS A 96 18.54 9.37 -13.22
N TYR A 97 17.84 8.55 -12.46
CA TYR A 97 17.95 8.46 -11.00
C TYR A 97 18.69 7.18 -10.65
N ILE A 98 19.58 7.25 -9.67
CA ILE A 98 20.34 6.10 -9.16
C ILE A 98 20.23 6.16 -7.65
N PHE A 99 19.70 5.10 -7.05
CA PHE A 99 19.52 4.97 -5.60
C PHE A 99 20.26 3.75 -5.08
N PRO A 100 20.82 3.77 -3.86
CA PRO A 100 21.29 2.57 -3.18
C PRO A 100 20.15 1.56 -3.03
N THR A 101 20.42 0.27 -3.23
CA THR A 101 19.38 -0.76 -3.11
C THR A 101 18.79 -0.82 -1.69
N GLU A 102 19.58 -0.53 -0.64
CA GLU A 102 19.09 -0.52 0.75
C GLU A 102 17.98 0.50 1.03
N ASP A 103 18.00 1.65 0.34
CA ASP A 103 17.00 2.71 0.51
C ASP A 103 15.70 2.40 -0.26
N CYS A 104 15.75 1.46 -1.21
CA CYS A 104 14.63 1.12 -2.06
C CYS A 104 13.75 0.02 -1.47
N MET A 105 12.45 0.11 -1.76
CA MET A 105 11.50 -0.98 -1.62
C MET A 105 11.01 -1.37 -3.01
N LEU A 106 11.43 -2.55 -3.48
CA LEU A 106 11.05 -3.09 -4.78
C LEU A 106 9.66 -3.71 -4.71
N LEU A 107 8.67 -3.05 -5.29
CA LEU A 107 7.29 -3.51 -5.33
C LEU A 107 7.02 -4.25 -6.64
N PRO A 108 6.39 -5.44 -6.62
CA PRO A 108 6.04 -6.20 -7.83
C PRO A 108 4.79 -5.60 -8.51
N ILE A 109 4.85 -4.30 -8.83
CA ILE A 109 3.79 -3.52 -9.45
C ILE A 109 4.35 -2.69 -10.61
N TYR A 110 3.47 -2.28 -11.52
CA TYR A 110 3.84 -1.52 -12.71
C TYR A 110 4.07 -0.02 -12.47
N SER A 111 3.37 0.55 -11.49
CA SER A 111 3.48 1.97 -11.12
C SER A 111 3.30 2.13 -9.62
N THR A 112 3.89 3.17 -9.04
CA THR A 112 3.74 3.54 -7.62
C THR A 112 2.63 4.55 -7.41
N THR A 113 1.51 4.42 -8.14
CA THR A 113 0.31 5.24 -7.89
C THR A 113 -0.42 4.76 -6.64
N ALA A 114 -1.32 5.60 -6.10
CA ALA A 114 -2.17 5.21 -4.99
C ALA A 114 -2.95 3.92 -5.24
N GLU A 115 -3.46 3.72 -6.46
CA GLU A 115 -4.22 2.54 -6.87
C GLU A 115 -3.39 1.26 -6.78
N ASN A 116 -2.20 1.24 -7.39
CA ASN A 116 -1.36 0.04 -7.41
C ASN A 116 -0.74 -0.25 -6.04
N ILE A 117 -0.43 0.77 -5.24
CA ILE A 117 0.05 0.54 -3.87
C ILE A 117 -1.10 0.04 -2.98
N ALA A 118 -2.32 0.56 -3.13
CA ALA A 118 -3.49 0.04 -2.42
C ALA A 118 -3.77 -1.43 -2.77
N GLU A 119 -3.66 -1.79 -4.05
CA GLU A 119 -3.78 -3.18 -4.52
C GLU A 119 -2.69 -4.07 -3.91
N TYR A 120 -1.43 -3.63 -3.94
CA TYR A 120 -0.31 -4.35 -3.31
C TYR A 120 -0.55 -4.59 -1.81
N ILE A 121 -1.00 -3.58 -1.07
CA ILE A 121 -1.29 -3.70 0.37
C ILE A 121 -2.45 -4.67 0.61
N LEU A 122 -3.51 -4.60 -0.21
CA LEU A 122 -4.64 -5.53 -0.14
C LEU A 122 -4.20 -6.96 -0.36
N ASP A 123 -3.42 -7.23 -1.40
CA ASP A 123 -2.92 -8.57 -1.68
C ASP A 123 -1.99 -9.07 -0.57
N LYS A 124 -1.09 -8.22 -0.06
CA LYS A 124 -0.23 -8.59 1.09
C LYS A 124 -1.03 -8.86 2.36
N LEU A 125 -2.12 -8.13 2.59
CA LEU A 125 -3.00 -8.40 3.71
C LEU A 125 -3.67 -9.77 3.57
N VAL A 126 -4.23 -10.07 2.39
CA VAL A 126 -4.90 -11.36 2.12
C VAL A 126 -3.92 -12.54 2.17
N GLU A 127 -2.67 -12.36 1.73
CA GLU A 127 -1.64 -13.40 1.77
C GLU A 127 -1.12 -13.69 3.19
N ASN A 128 -1.01 -12.67 4.05
CA ASN A 128 -0.33 -12.79 5.34
C ASN A 128 -1.29 -12.91 6.54
N MET A 129 -2.60 -12.90 6.30
CA MET A 129 -3.63 -12.97 7.33
C MET A 129 -4.68 -14.02 6.98
N SER A 130 -5.12 -14.77 7.98
CA SER A 130 -6.26 -15.67 7.83
C SER A 130 -7.56 -14.93 8.12
N PHE A 131 -8.54 -15.06 7.23
CA PHE A 131 -9.85 -14.44 7.39
C PHE A 131 -10.89 -15.47 7.81
N PRO A 132 -11.73 -15.18 8.82
CA PRO A 132 -12.88 -16.01 9.16
C PRO A 132 -13.87 -16.14 7.99
N LYS A 133 -14.54 -17.29 7.86
CA LYS A 133 -15.50 -17.59 6.75
C LYS A 133 -16.69 -16.62 6.67
N ASN A 134 -16.98 -15.91 7.76
CA ASN A 134 -18.02 -14.89 7.85
C ASN A 134 -17.58 -13.53 7.26
N VAL A 135 -16.30 -13.34 6.94
CA VAL A 135 -15.81 -12.21 6.14
C VAL A 135 -16.09 -12.49 4.67
N LYS A 136 -16.66 -11.51 3.96
CA LYS A 136 -17.07 -11.63 2.54
C LYS A 136 -16.31 -10.69 1.61
N ASN A 137 -15.87 -9.54 2.11
CA ASN A 137 -15.15 -8.56 1.31
C ASN A 137 -14.18 -7.77 2.19
N ILE A 138 -13.04 -7.45 1.61
CA ILE A 138 -12.01 -6.58 2.18
C ILE A 138 -11.81 -5.42 1.21
N GLU A 139 -11.68 -4.22 1.74
CA GLU A 139 -11.27 -3.03 1.00
C GLU A 139 -10.09 -2.36 1.71
N ILE A 140 -9.09 -1.98 0.93
CA ILE A 140 -8.01 -1.08 1.32
C ILE A 140 -8.19 0.23 0.59
N LYS A 141 -8.16 1.33 1.34
CA LYS A 141 -7.96 2.67 0.79
C LYS A 141 -6.56 3.14 1.14
N LEU A 142 -5.84 3.66 0.15
CA LEU A 142 -4.59 4.37 0.39
C LEU A 142 -4.79 5.85 0.08
N ASP A 143 -4.60 6.70 1.09
CA ASP A 143 -4.51 8.15 0.90
C ASP A 143 -3.05 8.55 0.68
N GLU A 144 -2.77 9.43 -0.30
CA GLU A 144 -1.46 10.10 -0.48
C GLU A 144 -1.39 11.43 0.29
N GLY A 145 -2.52 11.85 0.84
CA GLY A 145 -2.70 13.02 1.67
C GLY A 145 -4.17 13.15 2.11
N PRO A 146 -4.48 14.00 3.08
CA PRO A 146 -5.85 14.14 3.56
C PRO A 146 -6.83 14.45 2.43
N GLY A 147 -7.84 13.58 2.28
CA GLY A 147 -8.91 13.75 1.28
C GLY A 147 -8.59 13.25 -0.13
N GLN A 148 -7.40 12.70 -0.39
CA GLN A 148 -6.98 12.23 -1.72
C GLN A 148 -6.44 10.79 -1.62
N GLY A 149 -7.14 9.83 -2.21
CA GLY A 149 -6.75 8.43 -2.16
C GLY A 149 -7.52 7.51 -3.09
N ALA A 150 -6.99 6.31 -3.29
CA ALA A 150 -7.56 5.26 -4.12
C ALA A 150 -8.03 4.08 -3.27
N LYS A 151 -9.01 3.32 -3.78
CA LYS A 151 -9.61 2.16 -3.10
C LYS A 151 -9.53 0.92 -3.96
N MET A 152 -9.14 -0.19 -3.35
CA MET A 152 -9.14 -1.52 -3.95
C MET A 152 -9.92 -2.49 -3.06
N SER A 153 -10.69 -3.39 -3.66
CA SER A 153 -11.50 -4.36 -2.92
C SER A 153 -11.37 -5.77 -3.48
N LYS A 154 -11.51 -6.77 -2.61
CA LYS A 154 -11.41 -8.19 -2.95
C LYS A 154 -12.45 -8.99 -2.17
N LYS A 155 -13.18 -9.83 -2.90
CA LYS A 155 -14.08 -10.84 -2.29
C LYS A 155 -13.24 -12.02 -1.80
N LEU A 156 -13.65 -12.58 -0.66
CA LEU A 156 -13.05 -13.77 -0.05
C LEU A 156 -13.95 -14.99 -0.18
#